data_AF-E4YTF7-F1
#
_entry.id   AF-E4YTF7-F1
#
_cell.length_a   1.000
_cell.length_b   1.000
_cell.length_c   1.000
_cell.angle_alpha   90.00
_cell.angle_beta   90.00
_cell.angle_gamma   90.00
#
_symmetry.space_group_name_H-M   'P 1'
#
loop_
_entity.id
_entity.type
_entity.pdbx_description
1 polymer ?
#
loop_
_entity_poly.entity_id
_entity_poly.type
_entity_poly.pdbx_seq_one_letter_code
_entity_poly.pdbx_strand_id
1 'polypeptide(L)'
;MNMMKNLSQGLSDRYFESVNQRLYETQNEVDKPIGHGAFGIVWAVTDPRTNVRVALKKMPHVFQNLVTAKRVFRELRMLCSFRHENVLAARDVLLPCSLETFDELYVLTPLMQEWIYSKI
;
A
#
# COMPACT_ATOMS: atom_id res chain seq x y z
N MET A 1 8.35 27.04 4.72
CA MET A 1 8.61 25.67 4.22
C MET A 1 8.21 24.54 5.20
N ASN A 2 7.42 24.81 6.26
CA ASN A 2 7.01 23.82 7.28
C ASN A 2 5.49 23.53 7.33
N MET A 3 4.66 24.19 6.51
CA MET A 3 3.19 24.01 6.57
C MET A 3 2.70 22.80 5.78
N MET A 4 3.31 22.50 4.63
CA MET A 4 2.87 21.37 3.77
C MET A 4 3.25 19.99 4.32
N LYS A 5 4.32 19.89 5.13
CA LYS A 5 4.70 18.62 5.77
C LYS A 5 3.69 18.16 6.82
N ASN A 6 3.07 19.08 7.56
CA ASN A 6 2.08 18.75 8.59
C ASN A 6 0.75 18.27 8.02
N LEU A 7 0.36 18.76 6.84
CA LEU A 7 -0.86 18.32 6.14
C LEU A 7 -0.70 16.90 5.56
N SER A 8 0.45 16.59 4.96
CA SER A 8 0.74 15.23 4.47
C SER A 8 0.86 14.21 5.60
N GLN A 9 1.44 14.61 6.74
CA GLN A 9 1.60 13.75 7.93
C GLN A 9 0.22 13.36 8.52
N GLY A 10 -0.65 14.34 8.78
CA GLY A 10 -1.97 14.08 9.35
C GLY A 10 -2.93 13.34 8.41
N LEU A 11 -2.73 13.45 7.09
CA LEU A 11 -3.47 12.67 6.11
C LEU A 11 -3.02 11.20 6.07
N SER A 12 -1.74 10.92 6.26
CA SER A 12 -1.21 9.54 6.38
C SER A 12 -1.74 8.87 7.64
N ASP A 13 -1.70 9.56 8.80
CA ASP A 13 -2.22 9.02 10.07
C ASP A 13 -3.71 8.70 10.01
N ARG A 14 -4.54 9.63 9.52
CA ARG A 14 -5.98 9.38 9.35
C ARG A 14 -6.26 8.30 8.30
N TYR A 15 -5.43 8.20 7.27
CA TYR A 15 -5.53 7.12 6.30
C TYR A 15 -5.25 5.78 6.97
N PHE A 16 -4.15 5.67 7.72
CA PHE A 16 -3.80 4.46 8.45
C PHE A 16 -4.83 4.10 9.51
N GLU A 17 -5.32 5.07 10.26
CA GLU A 17 -6.33 4.86 11.30
C GLU A 17 -7.66 4.46 10.67
N SER A 18 -8.13 5.13 9.62
CA SER A 18 -9.38 4.77 8.93
C SER A 18 -9.31 3.44 8.18
N VAL A 19 -8.16 3.10 7.59
CA VAL A 19 -7.94 1.81 6.93
C VAL A 19 -7.79 0.70 7.96
N ASN A 20 -6.96 0.87 8.99
CA ASN A 20 -6.84 -0.14 10.06
C ASN A 20 -8.17 -0.33 10.79
N GLN A 21 -8.86 0.76 11.14
CA GLN A 21 -10.19 0.70 11.75
C GLN A 21 -11.17 -0.05 10.86
N ARG A 22 -11.22 0.19 9.54
CA ARG A 22 -12.05 -0.61 8.62
C ARG A 22 -11.60 -2.07 8.50
N LEU A 23 -10.30 -2.35 8.48
CA LEU A 23 -9.77 -3.72 8.48
C LEU A 23 -10.16 -4.48 9.77
N TYR A 24 -10.28 -3.78 10.91
CA TYR A 24 -10.68 -4.37 12.19
C TYR A 24 -12.20 -4.42 12.41
N GLU A 25 -12.95 -3.39 12.01
CA GLU A 25 -14.42 -3.29 12.16
C GLU A 25 -15.16 -4.19 11.17
N THR A 26 -14.56 -4.50 10.03
CA THR A 26 -15.21 -5.24 8.94
C THR A 26 -14.69 -6.68 8.88
N GLN A 27 -14.95 -7.48 9.93
CA GLN A 27 -15.00 -8.96 9.81
C GLN A 27 -16.18 -9.44 8.92
N ASN A 28 -16.92 -8.54 8.27
CA ASN A 28 -18.01 -8.83 7.36
C ASN A 28 -17.58 -8.65 5.89
N GLU A 29 -17.20 -9.76 5.25
CA GLU A 29 -17.18 -10.06 3.80
C GLU A 29 -16.48 -9.16 2.76
N VAL A 30 -16.12 -7.88 3.00
CA VAL A 30 -15.74 -6.96 1.90
C VAL A 30 -14.23 -6.85 1.64
N ASP A 31 -13.36 -7.11 2.62
CA ASP A 31 -11.89 -6.93 2.47
C ASP A 31 -11.13 -8.26 2.54
N LYS A 32 -11.52 -9.23 1.70
CA LYS A 32 -10.72 -10.45 1.53
C LYS A 32 -9.35 -10.08 0.90
N PRO A 33 -8.25 -10.67 1.38
CA PRO A 33 -6.96 -10.51 0.71
C PRO A 33 -7.11 -10.98 -0.74
N ILE A 34 -6.79 -10.10 -1.69
CA ILE A 34 -6.90 -10.41 -3.14
C ILE A 34 -5.67 -11.18 -3.65
N GLY A 35 -4.63 -11.29 -2.83
CA GLY A 35 -3.47 -12.12 -3.14
C GLY A 35 -2.31 -11.94 -2.18
N HIS A 36 -1.34 -12.84 -2.33
CA HIS A 36 -0.03 -12.77 -1.70
C HIS A 36 1.00 -12.34 -2.74
N GLY A 37 1.66 -11.21 -2.50
CA GLY A 37 2.81 -10.75 -3.28
C GLY A 37 4.14 -11.17 -2.66
N ALA A 38 5.25 -10.85 -3.34
CA ALA A 38 6.60 -11.24 -2.93
C ALA A 38 7.03 -10.78 -1.50
N PHE A 39 6.34 -9.79 -0.92
CA PHE A 39 6.68 -9.22 0.39
C PHE A 39 5.44 -8.94 1.26
N GLY A 40 4.32 -9.63 1.03
CA GLY A 40 3.18 -9.50 1.93
C GLY A 40 1.84 -9.71 1.27
N ILE A 41 0.81 -9.24 1.96
CA ILE A 41 -0.59 -9.43 1.59
C ILE A 41 -1.06 -8.17 0.85
N VAL A 42 -1.91 -8.39 -0.15
CA VAL A 42 -2.59 -7.33 -0.88
C VAL A 42 -4.07 -7.37 -0.55
N TRP A 43 -4.63 -6.22 -0.20
CA TRP A 43 -6.06 -6.03 0.01
C TRP A 43 -6.62 -5.09 -1.05
N ALA A 44 -7.87 -5.30 -1.45
CA ALA A 44 -8.61 -4.30 -2.20
C ALA A 44 -9.30 -3.37 -1.19
N VAL A 45 -8.94 -2.09 -1.17
CA VAL A 45 -9.50 -1.11 -0.23
C VAL A 45 -10.05 0.08 -0.99
N THR A 46 -10.96 0.85 -0.38
CA THR A 46 -11.40 2.13 -0.92
C THR A 46 -10.51 3.24 -0.36
N ASP A 47 -9.80 3.98 -1.21
CA ASP A 47 -8.97 5.12 -0.78
C ASP A 47 -9.88 6.26 -0.29
N PRO A 48 -9.91 6.60 1.03
CA PRO A 48 -10.80 7.63 1.57
C PRO A 48 -10.53 9.03 1.03
N ARG A 49 -9.34 9.28 0.44
CA ARG A 49 -8.98 10.59 -0.13
C ARG A 49 -9.66 10.81 -1.49
N THR A 50 -9.95 9.72 -2.20
CA THR A 50 -10.46 9.78 -3.58
C THR A 50 -11.73 8.98 -3.81
N ASN A 51 -12.18 8.18 -2.85
CA ASN A 51 -13.26 7.19 -2.94
C ASN A 51 -13.09 6.18 -4.10
N VAL A 52 -11.86 5.93 -4.54
CA VAL A 52 -11.55 4.95 -5.60
C VAL A 52 -11.07 3.65 -4.97
N ARG A 53 -11.52 2.51 -5.50
CA ARG A 53 -10.97 1.19 -5.11
C ARG A 53 -9.54 1.03 -5.63
N VAL A 54 -8.64 0.65 -4.74
CA VAL A 54 -7.21 0.50 -4.98
C VAL A 54 -6.71 -0.79 -4.35
N ALA A 55 -5.56 -1.29 -4.80
CA ALA A 55 -4.86 -2.37 -4.12
C ALA A 55 -3.89 -1.75 -3.10
N LEU A 56 -3.97 -2.21 -1.84
CA LEU A 56 -3.08 -1.86 -0.76
C LEU A 56 -2.19 -3.05 -0.45
N LYS A 57 -0.89 -2.92 -0.70
CA LYS A 57 0.10 -3.93 -0.34
C LYS A 57 0.80 -3.53 0.96
N LYS A 58 0.66 -4.35 2.00
CA LYS A 58 1.47 -4.22 3.23
C LYS A 58 2.77 -4.99 3.07
N MET A 59 3.88 -4.33 3.36
CA MET A 59 5.22 -4.90 3.40
C MET A 59 5.73 -4.80 4.84
N PRO A 60 5.63 -5.87 5.65
CA PRO A 60 6.15 -5.85 7.02
C PRO A 60 7.66 -6.09 7.05
N HIS A 61 8.30 -5.68 8.15
CA HIS A 61 9.71 -5.98 8.46
C HIS A 61 10.70 -5.55 7.39
N VAL A 62 10.45 -4.41 6.75
CA VAL A 62 11.20 -3.97 5.55
C VAL A 62 12.66 -3.63 5.86
N PHE A 63 13.00 -3.36 7.13
CA PHE A 63 14.36 -3.05 7.57
C PHE A 63 14.99 -4.15 8.43
N GLN A 64 14.37 -5.33 8.54
CA GLN A 64 14.87 -6.42 9.39
C GLN A 64 16.30 -6.84 9.05
N ASN A 65 16.67 -6.81 7.76
CA ASN A 65 18.04 -7.03 7.33
C ASN A 65 18.33 -6.33 5.99
N LEU A 66 19.62 -6.18 5.68
CA LEU A 66 20.08 -5.46 4.49
C LEU A 66 19.58 -6.09 3.16
N VAL A 67 19.40 -7.41 3.12
CA VAL A 67 18.95 -8.11 1.90
C VAL A 67 17.48 -7.81 1.64
N THR A 68 16.62 -7.92 2.66
CA THR A 68 15.20 -7.56 2.58
C THR A 68 15.04 -6.09 2.22
N ALA A 69 15.74 -5.19 2.90
CA ALA A 69 15.69 -3.76 2.62
C ALA A 69 16.07 -3.44 1.16
N LYS A 70 17.13 -4.06 0.63
CA LYS A 70 17.52 -3.90 -0.78
C LYS A 70 16.46 -4.42 -1.74
N ARG A 71 15.81 -5.55 -1.43
CA ARG A 71 14.75 -6.12 -2.26
C ARG A 71 13.51 -5.22 -2.30
N VAL A 72 13.06 -4.77 -1.13
CA VAL A 72 11.93 -3.82 -1.00
C VAL A 72 12.23 -2.54 -1.76
N PHE A 73 13.43 -1.97 -1.60
CA PHE A 73 13.85 -0.78 -2.31
C PHE A 73 13.83 -0.96 -3.83
N ARG A 74 14.35 -2.09 -4.34
CA ARG A 74 14.32 -2.38 -5.78
C ARG A 74 12.88 -2.45 -6.30
N GLU A 75 12.00 -3.11 -5.58
CA GLU A 75 10.60 -3.21 -5.98
C GLU A 75 9.92 -1.85 -6.02
N LEU A 76 10.06 -1.04 -4.95
CA LEU A 76 9.53 0.32 -4.90
C LEU A 76 10.08 1.18 -6.02
N ARG A 77 11.40 1.13 -6.25
CA ARG A 77 12.02 1.90 -7.33
C ARG A 77 11.48 1.52 -8.70
N MET A 78 11.28 0.23 -8.96
CA MET A 78 10.69 -0.22 -10.24
C MET A 78 9.25 0.27 -10.36
N LEU A 79 8.40 0.00 -9.36
CA LEU A 79 7.00 0.40 -9.34
C LEU A 79 6.79 1.91 -9.49
N CYS A 80 7.63 2.73 -8.86
CA CYS A 80 7.54 4.19 -8.96
C CYS A 80 8.12 4.75 -10.27
N SER A 81 8.91 3.97 -11.01
CA SER A 81 9.57 4.45 -12.25
C SER A 81 8.80 4.06 -13.52
N PHE A 82 7.91 3.07 -13.46
CA PHE A 82 7.12 2.66 -14.62
C PHE A 82 6.11 3.72 -15.03
N ARG A 83 6.03 3.97 -16.35
CA ARG A 83 5.11 4.93 -16.97
C ARG A 83 4.55 4.34 -18.26
N HIS A 84 3.66 3.38 -18.12
CA HIS A 84 3.01 2.74 -19.26
C HIS A 84 1.66 2.15 -18.82
N GLU A 85 0.63 2.23 -19.67
CA GLU A 85 -0.73 1.78 -19.36
C GLU A 85 -0.79 0.28 -19.00
N ASN A 86 0.00 -0.53 -19.71
CA ASN A 86 0.07 -1.99 -19.50
C ASN A 86 1.11 -2.43 -18.44
N VAL A 87 1.70 -1.50 -17.68
CA VAL A 87 2.66 -1.84 -16.63
C VAL A 87 2.18 -1.25 -15.32
N LEU A 88 2.09 -2.08 -14.28
CA LEU A 88 1.68 -1.61 -12.96
C LEU A 88 2.63 -0.54 -12.44
N ALA A 89 2.08 0.61 -12.10
CA ALA A 89 2.80 1.69 -11.44
C ALA A 89 2.23 1.92 -10.03
N ALA A 90 3.11 2.33 -9.12
CA ALA A 90 2.67 2.81 -7.81
C ALA A 90 1.86 4.10 -7.99
N ARG A 91 0.67 4.13 -7.37
CA ARG A 91 -0.12 5.35 -7.25
C ARG A 91 0.42 6.20 -6.11
N ASP A 92 0.77 5.55 -5.00
CA ASP A 92 1.27 6.22 -3.80
C ASP A 92 2.02 5.23 -2.88
N VAL A 93 2.86 5.77 -2.00
CA VAL A 93 3.55 5.01 -0.95
C VAL A 93 3.32 5.70 0.37
N LEU A 94 2.67 5.00 1.28
CA LEU A 94 2.34 5.53 2.60
C LEU A 94 3.49 5.19 3.54
N LEU A 95 4.00 6.24 4.17
CA LEU A 95 5.08 6.16 5.15
C LEU A 95 4.50 6.36 6.55
N PRO A 96 5.02 5.65 7.56
CA PRO A 96 4.69 5.94 8.95
C PRO A 96 5.22 7.32 9.34
N CYS A 97 4.56 7.92 10.33
CA CYS A 97 4.83 9.29 10.71
C CYS A 97 6.14 9.50 11.47
N SER A 98 6.73 8.43 12.02
CA SER A 98 8.03 8.44 12.67
C SER A 98 8.97 7.42 12.03
N LEU A 99 10.24 7.80 11.89
CA LEU A 99 11.31 6.89 11.50
C LEU A 99 11.60 5.84 12.59
N GLU A 100 11.27 6.14 13.85
CA GLU A 100 11.47 5.23 14.98
C GLU A 100 10.47 4.06 14.94
N THR A 101 9.28 4.27 14.37
CA THR A 101 8.24 3.25 14.21
C THR A 101 8.21 2.65 12.80
N PHE A 102 9.22 2.98 11.99
CA PHE A 102 9.27 2.58 10.59
C PHE A 102 9.74 1.14 10.43
N ASP A 103 8.85 0.18 10.62
CA ASP A 103 9.10 -1.24 10.37
C ASP A 103 8.31 -1.79 9.17
N GLU A 104 7.26 -1.09 8.76
CA GLU A 104 6.37 -1.49 7.67
C GLU A 104 6.12 -0.38 6.66
N LEU A 105 5.84 -0.81 5.42
CA LEU A 105 5.54 0.05 4.29
C LEU A 105 4.24 -0.37 3.64
N TYR A 106 3.52 0.61 3.10
CA TYR A 106 2.29 0.37 2.39
C TYR A 106 2.35 1.00 1.01
N VAL A 107 2.06 0.20 -0.02
CA VAL A 107 2.10 0.65 -1.41
C VAL A 107 0.69 0.58 -1.97
N LEU A 108 0.23 1.70 -2.53
CA LEU A 108 -1.03 1.80 -3.24
C LEU A 108 -0.80 1.65 -4.73
N THR A 109 -1.56 0.77 -5.36
CA THR A 109 -1.59 0.62 -6.82
C THR A 109 -3.03 0.66 -7.32
N PRO A 110 -3.26 0.91 -8.63
CA PRO A 110 -4.54 0.60 -9.24
C PRO A 110 -4.95 -0.83 -8.91
N LEU A 111 -6.23 -1.03 -8.60
CA LEU A 111 -6.78 -2.37 -8.45
C LEU A 111 -6.87 -2.99 -9.84
N MET A 112 -6.00 -3.96 -10.14
CA MET A 112 -6.16 -4.77 -11.34
C MET A 112 -7.42 -5.63 -11.16
N GLN A 113 -8.34 -5.58 -12.13
CA GLN A 113 -9.51 -6.43 -12.09
C GLN A 113 -9.10 -7.91 -12.11
N GLU A 114 -9.83 -8.77 -11.41
CA GLU A 114 -9.65 -10.23 -11.32
C GLU A 114 -9.92 -10.97 -12.66
N TRP A 115 -9.49 -10.42 -13.79
CA TRP A 115 -9.78 -10.99 -15.11
C TRP A 115 -8.86 -12.14 -15.52
N ILE A 116 -7.77 -12.41 -14.78
CA ILE A 116 -6.74 -13.36 -15.23
C ILE A 116 -6.94 -14.78 -14.66
N TYR A 117 -7.76 -14.99 -13.62
CA TYR A 117 -7.88 -16.30 -12.95
C TYR A 117 -9.29 -16.87 -12.82
N SER A 118 -10.36 -16.24 -13.36
CA SER A 118 -11.74 -16.74 -13.15
C SER A 118 -12.35 -17.55 -14.30
N LYS A 119 -11.65 -17.79 -15.42
CA LYS A 119 -12.11 -18.72 -16.47
C LYS A 119 -10.96 -19.37 -17.24
N ILE A 120 -10.49 -20.52 -16.76
CA ILE A 120 -10.01 -21.62 -17.60
C ILE A 120 -10.66 -22.90 -17.06
#